data_AF-A0A6I9P759-F1
#
_entry.id   AF-A0A6I9P759-F1
#
_cell.length_a   1.000
_cell.length_b   1.000
_cell.length_c   1.000
_cell.angle_alpha   90.00
_cell.angle_beta   90.00
_cell.angle_gamma   90.00
#
_symmetry.space_group_name_H-M   'P 1'
#
loop_
_entity.id
_entity.type
_entity.pdbx_description
1 polymer ?
#
loop_
_entity_poly.entity_id
_entity_poly.type
_entity_poly.pdbx_seq_one_letter_code
_entity_poly.pdbx_strand_id
1 'polypeptide(L)'
;MALLKKWSIPPLAALLLLLSIVPTGSKVVDSMSQCAEFLLNGTPPNVPGILEGGNILDQNRYKPICQTFLDIRRFVTLYDTENKIPVFSASKYIGTNGKRPEDIWQIEPQRGFDKGHLFPCSYAPTVDHKKSTFTLTNVVPQNGPFNKGRWSKMESCIKCVLDKYCINSNKIKEGFLVIGAQPGNNIISNKVNVPSMLWSAFCCYSHSEKRWLASAHWGQNIDGETYLQTKTLAELHSELST
;
A
#
# COMPACT_ATOMS: atom_id res chain seq x y z
N MET A 1 -72.71 -1.62 -26.97
CA MET A 1 -71.43 -1.38 -27.64
C MET A 1 -70.48 -0.70 -26.66
N ALA A 2 -69.66 -1.48 -25.95
CA ALA A 2 -68.54 -1.01 -25.14
C ALA A 2 -67.59 -2.20 -24.95
N LEU A 3 -66.51 -2.24 -25.74
CA LEU A 3 -65.42 -3.20 -25.58
C LEU A 3 -64.59 -2.79 -24.36
N LEU A 4 -64.62 -3.59 -23.29
CA LEU A 4 -63.64 -3.50 -22.21
C LEU A 4 -62.30 -4.06 -22.71
N LYS A 5 -61.40 -3.15 -23.06
CA LYS A 5 -60.01 -3.43 -23.43
C LYS A 5 -59.27 -3.90 -22.17
N LYS A 6 -58.89 -5.17 -22.10
CA LYS A 6 -57.96 -5.68 -21.09
C LYS A 6 -56.61 -4.99 -21.30
N TRP A 7 -56.23 -4.11 -20.37
CA TRP A 7 -54.86 -3.63 -20.25
C TRP A 7 -54.03 -4.69 -19.53
N SER A 8 -53.10 -5.30 -20.27
CA SER A 8 -52.05 -6.13 -19.71
C SER A 8 -51.10 -5.22 -18.91
N ILE A 9 -51.17 -5.29 -17.60
CA ILE A 9 -50.16 -4.73 -16.70
C ILE A 9 -48.93 -5.63 -16.82
N PRO A 10 -47.77 -5.15 -17.29
CA PRO A 10 -46.55 -5.96 -17.23
C PRO A 10 -46.13 -6.11 -15.76
N PRO A 11 -45.74 -7.30 -15.30
CA PRO A 11 -45.34 -7.49 -13.92
C PRO A 11 -44.05 -6.72 -13.64
N LEU A 12 -44.11 -5.90 -12.58
CA LEU A 12 -42.96 -5.32 -11.91
C LEU A 12 -41.92 -6.42 -11.63
N ALA A 13 -40.80 -6.34 -12.31
CA ALA A 13 -39.52 -6.78 -11.79
C ALA A 13 -38.41 -5.98 -12.49
N ALA A 14 -38.48 -4.65 -12.37
CA ALA A 14 -37.27 -3.85 -12.42
C ALA A 14 -36.43 -4.27 -11.21
N LEU A 15 -35.68 -5.37 -11.37
CA LEU A 15 -34.57 -5.73 -10.50
C LEU A 15 -33.53 -4.63 -10.73
N LEU A 16 -33.72 -3.50 -10.05
CA LEU A 16 -32.65 -2.59 -9.69
C LEU A 16 -31.66 -3.45 -8.89
N LEU A 17 -30.75 -4.09 -9.62
CA LEU A 17 -29.42 -4.34 -9.12
C LEU A 17 -28.89 -2.96 -8.73
N LEU A 18 -29.22 -2.54 -7.50
CA LEU A 18 -28.31 -1.77 -6.69
C LEU A 18 -27.06 -2.65 -6.61
N LEU A 19 -26.24 -2.60 -7.66
CA LEU A 19 -24.81 -2.61 -7.49
C LEU A 19 -24.61 -1.52 -6.45
N SER A 20 -24.54 -1.92 -5.19
CA SER A 20 -23.96 -1.09 -4.15
C SER A 20 -22.55 -0.86 -4.68
N ILE A 21 -22.39 0.24 -5.42
CA ILE A 21 -21.10 0.83 -5.71
C ILE A 21 -20.64 1.25 -4.32
N VAL A 22 -20.06 0.30 -3.60
CA VAL A 22 -19.30 0.57 -2.40
C VAL A 22 -18.29 1.61 -2.87
N PRO A 23 -18.27 2.83 -2.32
CA PRO A 23 -17.28 3.81 -2.71
C PRO A 23 -15.91 3.28 -2.28
N THR A 24 -15.24 2.57 -3.19
CA THR A 24 -13.81 2.29 -3.18
C THR A 24 -13.10 3.55 -3.68
N GLY A 25 -13.42 4.69 -3.09
CA GLY A 25 -12.92 5.99 -3.53
C GLY A 25 -11.76 6.43 -2.67
N SER A 26 -10.53 6.06 -3.04
CA SER A 26 -9.31 6.67 -2.47
C SER A 26 -9.39 8.20 -2.64
N LYS A 27 -9.08 8.96 -1.59
CA LYS A 27 -9.15 10.42 -1.63
C LYS A 27 -7.77 11.02 -1.89
N VAL A 28 -7.59 11.66 -3.04
CA VAL A 28 -6.44 12.54 -3.29
C VAL A 28 -6.57 13.75 -2.36
N VAL A 29 -5.47 14.08 -1.67
CA VAL A 29 -5.40 15.19 -0.72
C VAL A 29 -4.31 16.17 -1.14
N ASP A 30 -4.25 17.34 -0.51
CA ASP A 30 -3.29 18.39 -0.86
C ASP A 30 -1.96 18.24 -0.10
N SER A 31 -2.00 17.56 1.05
CA SER A 31 -0.83 17.33 1.90
C SER A 31 -0.86 15.98 2.61
N MET A 32 0.32 15.41 2.85
CA MET A 32 0.51 14.21 3.65
C MET A 32 -0.07 14.35 5.08
N SER A 33 -0.12 15.57 5.62
CA SER A 33 -0.66 15.84 6.96
C SER A 33 -2.14 15.49 7.08
N GLN A 34 -2.88 15.47 5.96
CA GLN A 34 -4.29 15.09 5.96
C GLN A 34 -4.52 13.59 6.20
N CYS A 35 -3.47 12.75 6.11
CA CYS A 35 -3.47 11.33 6.47
C CYS A 35 -2.42 11.01 7.56
N ALA A 36 -2.13 11.97 8.44
CA ALA A 36 -1.06 11.89 9.45
C ALA A 36 -1.20 10.72 10.44
N GLU A 37 -2.41 10.16 10.61
CA GLU A 37 -2.69 9.04 11.52
C GLU A 37 -1.88 7.76 11.22
N PHE A 38 -1.36 7.64 9.99
CA PHE A 38 -0.56 6.50 9.53
C PHE A 38 0.95 6.73 9.65
N LEU A 39 1.37 7.91 10.11
CA LEU A 39 2.76 8.34 10.17
C LEU A 39 3.21 8.49 11.61
N LEU A 40 4.47 8.13 11.90
CA LEU A 40 5.02 8.30 13.25
C LEU A 40 5.00 9.78 13.62
N ASN A 41 4.33 10.11 14.73
CA ASN A 41 4.13 11.50 15.18
C ASN A 41 3.55 12.42 14.08
N GLY A 42 2.76 11.87 13.15
CA GLY A 42 2.20 12.62 12.02
C GLY A 42 3.23 13.14 11.01
N THR A 43 4.49 12.69 11.09
CA THR A 43 5.60 13.20 10.28
C THR A 43 5.87 12.26 9.11
N PRO A 44 5.77 12.71 7.85
CA PRO A 44 6.08 11.87 6.70
C PRO A 44 7.58 11.57 6.59
N PRO A 45 7.96 10.48 5.90
CA PRO A 45 9.37 10.22 5.60
C PRO A 45 9.95 11.33 4.71
N ASN A 46 11.26 11.55 4.82
CA ASN A 46 12.00 12.34 3.84
C ASN A 46 12.34 11.45 2.63
N VAL A 47 11.97 11.89 1.45
CA VAL A 47 12.33 11.25 0.17
C VAL A 47 13.04 12.31 -0.66
N PRO A 48 14.38 12.23 -0.81
CA PRO A 48 15.17 13.24 -1.51
C PRO A 48 14.61 13.56 -2.90
N GLY A 49 14.50 14.84 -3.24
CA GLY A 49 13.97 15.32 -4.51
C GLY A 49 12.46 15.17 -4.71
N ILE A 50 11.73 14.57 -3.76
CA ILE A 50 10.28 14.34 -3.89
C ILE A 50 9.50 14.94 -2.70
N LEU A 51 9.87 14.56 -1.48
CA LEU A 51 9.19 14.93 -0.24
C LEU A 51 10.22 15.32 0.82
N GLU A 52 10.45 16.61 0.99
CA GLU A 52 11.50 17.13 1.87
C GLU A 52 10.92 18.01 2.98
N GLY A 53 11.24 17.68 4.23
CA GLY A 53 10.70 18.40 5.40
C GLY A 53 9.17 18.39 5.47
N GLY A 54 8.52 17.39 4.86
CA GLY A 54 7.06 17.29 4.75
C GLY A 54 6.45 18.04 3.57
N ASN A 55 7.26 18.69 2.73
CA ASN A 55 6.81 19.41 1.54
C ASN A 55 7.00 18.56 0.28
N ILE A 56 5.92 18.37 -0.47
CA ILE A 56 5.98 17.76 -1.81
C ILE A 56 6.55 18.81 -2.76
N LEU A 57 7.72 18.52 -3.36
CA LEU A 57 8.45 19.50 -4.17
C LEU A 57 7.80 19.76 -5.53
N ASP A 58 7.19 18.74 -6.13
CA ASP A 58 6.37 18.86 -7.33
C ASP A 58 4.94 18.38 -7.05
N GLN A 59 4.08 19.32 -6.68
CA GLN A 59 2.67 19.05 -6.41
C GLN A 59 1.86 18.73 -7.66
N ASN A 60 2.35 19.02 -8.88
CA ASN A 60 1.66 18.64 -10.10
C ASN A 60 1.83 17.15 -10.38
N ARG A 61 3.02 16.62 -10.12
CA ARG A 61 3.37 15.22 -10.33
C ARG A 61 3.00 14.31 -9.17
N TYR A 62 3.38 14.66 -7.95
CA TYR A 62 3.24 13.77 -6.80
C TYR A 62 1.96 14.08 -6.02
N LYS A 63 1.12 13.06 -5.84
CA LYS A 63 -0.19 13.20 -5.23
C LYS A 63 -0.30 12.35 -3.96
N PRO A 64 -0.51 12.94 -2.78
CA PRO A 64 -0.79 12.19 -1.58
C PRO A 64 -2.24 11.68 -1.64
N ILE A 65 -2.45 10.44 -1.21
CA ILE A 65 -3.71 9.73 -1.29
C ILE A 65 -3.99 9.09 0.06
N CYS A 66 -5.08 9.52 0.73
CA CYS A 66 -5.64 8.74 1.83
C CYS A 66 -6.41 7.57 1.24
N GLN A 67 -5.90 6.35 1.42
CA GLN A 67 -6.52 5.14 0.91
C GLN A 67 -7.68 4.75 1.81
N THR A 68 -8.86 4.62 1.24
CA THR A 68 -10.13 4.45 1.96
C THR A 68 -10.87 3.22 1.43
N PHE A 69 -11.62 2.58 2.31
CA PHE A 69 -12.54 1.51 1.94
C PHE A 69 -13.72 1.52 2.89
N LEU A 70 -14.94 1.57 2.33
CA LEU A 70 -16.18 1.83 3.08
C LEU A 70 -16.08 3.12 3.91
N ASP A 71 -15.59 4.20 3.29
CA ASP A 71 -15.35 5.52 3.88
C ASP A 71 -14.39 5.57 5.09
N ILE A 72 -13.76 4.45 5.42
CA ILE A 72 -12.77 4.36 6.49
C ILE A 72 -11.38 4.45 5.87
N ARG A 73 -10.56 5.38 6.35
CA ARG A 73 -9.15 5.50 5.98
C ARG A 73 -8.36 4.32 6.52
N ARG A 74 -7.46 3.78 5.70
CA ARG A 74 -6.74 2.54 5.97
C ARG A 74 -5.23 2.72 5.98
N PHE A 75 -4.69 3.47 5.03
CA PHE A 75 -3.27 3.81 4.92
C PHE A 75 -3.10 5.05 4.03
N VAL A 76 -1.88 5.57 3.93
CA VAL A 76 -1.56 6.68 3.02
C VAL A 76 -0.60 6.21 1.92
N THR A 77 -0.73 6.77 0.73
CA THR A 77 0.19 6.57 -0.38
C THR A 77 0.62 7.93 -0.93
N LEU A 78 1.90 8.13 -1.19
CA LEU A 78 2.36 9.19 -2.08
C LEU A 78 2.54 8.60 -3.48
N TYR A 79 1.82 9.11 -4.47
CA TYR A 79 1.73 8.54 -5.81
C TYR A 79 2.40 9.41 -6.87
N ASP A 80 3.21 8.81 -7.75
CA ASP A 80 3.84 9.47 -8.90
C ASP A 80 2.92 9.32 -10.13
N THR A 81 2.31 10.43 -10.57
CA THR A 81 1.37 10.42 -11.69
C THR A 81 2.02 10.26 -13.06
N GLU A 82 3.30 10.59 -13.18
CA GLU A 82 4.06 10.44 -14.43
C GLU A 82 4.51 8.99 -14.59
N ASN A 83 5.18 8.43 -13.58
CA ASN A 83 5.62 7.03 -13.60
C ASN A 83 4.48 6.02 -13.40
N LYS A 84 3.31 6.49 -12.92
CA LYS A 84 2.13 5.68 -12.61
C LYS A 84 2.41 4.54 -11.64
N ILE A 85 3.23 4.81 -10.64
CA ILE A 85 3.52 3.91 -9.52
C ILE A 85 3.53 4.72 -8.22
N PRO A 86 3.21 4.11 -7.08
CA PRO A 86 3.44 4.75 -5.79
C PRO A 86 4.94 4.96 -5.52
N VAL A 87 5.27 6.14 -4.98
CA VAL A 87 6.60 6.43 -4.40
C VAL A 87 6.76 5.63 -3.11
N PHE A 88 5.77 5.75 -2.21
CA PHE A 88 5.65 4.92 -1.03
C PHE A 88 4.20 4.80 -0.54
N SER A 89 3.93 3.76 0.22
CA SER A 89 2.75 3.61 1.08
C SER A 89 3.20 3.53 2.54
N ALA A 90 2.48 4.20 3.45
CA ALA A 90 2.73 4.17 4.88
C ALA A 90 1.47 3.80 5.67
N SER A 91 1.65 3.01 6.73
CA SER A 91 0.55 2.50 7.54
C SER A 91 0.97 2.26 8.99
N LYS A 92 -0.03 2.32 9.88
CA LYS A 92 0.12 1.89 11.27
C LYS A 92 -0.19 0.40 11.39
N TYR A 93 0.79 -0.37 11.87
CA TYR A 93 0.63 -1.78 12.18
C TYR A 93 0.04 -1.96 13.58
N ILE A 94 -1.11 -2.62 13.66
CA ILE A 94 -1.82 -2.90 14.93
C ILE A 94 -2.04 -4.39 15.16
N GLY A 95 -1.30 -5.24 14.42
CA GLY A 95 -1.56 -6.68 14.35
C GLY A 95 -2.55 -7.05 13.25
N THR A 96 -2.66 -8.35 13.01
CA THR A 96 -3.43 -8.87 11.87
C THR A 96 -4.36 -9.98 12.27
N ASN A 97 -5.61 -9.92 11.78
CA ASN A 97 -6.58 -10.99 11.90
C ASN A 97 -7.13 -11.37 10.52
N GLY A 98 -7.80 -12.53 10.45
CA GLY A 98 -8.50 -13.00 9.26
C GLY A 98 -7.60 -13.50 8.13
N LYS A 99 -8.18 -14.27 7.20
CA LYS A 99 -7.47 -14.79 6.02
C LYS A 99 -7.28 -13.71 4.95
N ARG A 100 -6.39 -13.95 3.98
CA ARG A 100 -6.32 -13.16 2.76
C ARG A 100 -7.67 -13.27 2.06
N PRO A 101 -8.31 -12.18 1.62
CA PRO A 101 -9.58 -12.30 0.91
C PRO A 101 -9.34 -12.91 -0.48
N GLU A 102 -10.24 -13.79 -0.89
CA GLU A 102 -10.24 -14.44 -2.20
C GLU A 102 -10.76 -13.47 -3.27
N ASP A 103 -10.21 -13.57 -4.49
CA ASP A 103 -10.72 -12.93 -5.72
C ASP A 103 -11.10 -11.43 -5.64
N ILE A 104 -10.16 -10.56 -5.26
CA ILE A 104 -10.39 -9.10 -5.22
C ILE A 104 -9.92 -8.39 -6.50
N TRP A 105 -9.06 -9.01 -7.31
CA TRP A 105 -8.46 -8.31 -8.44
C TRP A 105 -9.48 -8.02 -9.54
N GLN A 106 -9.85 -6.76 -9.68
CA GLN A 106 -10.52 -6.27 -10.88
C GLN A 106 -9.47 -5.67 -11.82
N ILE A 107 -9.26 -6.35 -12.96
CA ILE A 107 -8.70 -5.85 -14.24
C ILE A 107 -7.16 -5.89 -14.46
N GLU A 108 -6.84 -6.29 -15.70
CA GLU A 108 -5.61 -6.42 -16.52
C GLU A 108 -4.34 -7.11 -15.95
N PRO A 109 -3.85 -8.19 -16.59
CA PRO A 109 -2.51 -8.75 -16.36
C PRO A 109 -1.42 -7.74 -16.70
N GLN A 110 -0.43 -7.58 -15.84
CA GLN A 110 0.81 -6.90 -16.22
C GLN A 110 1.68 -7.91 -16.97
N ARG A 111 1.95 -7.68 -18.27
CA ARG A 111 2.73 -8.62 -19.10
C ARG A 111 4.11 -8.85 -18.47
N GLY A 112 4.36 -10.06 -17.99
CA GLY A 112 5.66 -10.49 -17.46
C GLY A 112 6.00 -10.04 -16.04
N PHE A 113 5.10 -9.34 -15.34
CA PHE A 113 5.31 -8.86 -13.97
C PHE A 113 4.13 -9.22 -13.08
N ASP A 114 4.42 -9.51 -11.81
CA ASP A 114 3.39 -9.61 -10.79
C ASP A 114 2.93 -8.20 -10.37
N LYS A 115 1.71 -8.12 -9.84
CA LYS A 115 1.20 -6.94 -9.13
C LYS A 115 1.73 -6.93 -7.71
N GLY A 116 2.91 -6.33 -7.52
CA GLY A 116 3.57 -6.19 -6.23
C GLY A 116 2.92 -5.11 -5.38
N HIS A 117 2.42 -5.45 -4.20
CA HIS A 117 1.89 -4.45 -3.27
C HIS A 117 3.03 -3.70 -2.59
N LEU A 118 2.89 -2.39 -2.40
CA LEU A 118 3.77 -1.68 -1.45
C LEU A 118 3.31 -1.93 -0.02
N PHE A 119 2.07 -1.57 0.33
CA PHE A 119 1.50 -2.00 1.60
C PHE A 119 0.83 -3.37 1.42
N PRO A 120 1.43 -4.48 1.92
CA PRO A 120 0.93 -5.81 1.63
C PRO A 120 -0.32 -6.12 2.46
N CYS A 121 -1.26 -6.86 1.88
CA CYS A 121 -2.46 -7.31 2.59
C CYS A 121 -2.13 -8.15 3.84
N SER A 122 -0.94 -8.76 3.91
CA SER A 122 -0.49 -9.54 5.06
C SER A 122 -0.33 -8.69 6.33
N TYR A 123 -0.19 -7.37 6.21
CA TYR A 123 -0.05 -6.42 7.33
C TYR A 123 -1.37 -5.77 7.75
N ALA A 124 -2.42 -5.90 6.93
CA ALA A 124 -3.71 -5.28 7.19
C ALA A 124 -4.52 -6.05 8.26
N PRO A 125 -5.12 -5.34 9.25
CA PRO A 125 -5.77 -5.94 10.42
C PRO A 125 -7.07 -6.70 10.14
N THR A 126 -7.89 -6.22 9.20
CA THR A 126 -9.24 -6.75 8.93
C THR A 126 -9.40 -7.12 7.47
N VAL A 127 -10.40 -7.93 7.13
CA VAL A 127 -10.71 -8.30 5.74
C VAL A 127 -10.95 -7.07 4.87
N ASP A 128 -11.66 -6.07 5.37
CA ASP A 128 -11.92 -4.83 4.62
C ASP A 128 -10.68 -3.96 4.45
N HIS A 129 -9.81 -3.90 5.47
CA HIS A 129 -8.49 -3.27 5.30
C HIS A 129 -7.67 -4.04 4.26
N LYS A 130 -7.69 -5.38 4.29
CA LYS A 130 -7.01 -6.20 3.26
C LYS A 130 -7.52 -5.88 1.87
N LYS A 131 -8.83 -5.79 1.65
CA LYS A 131 -9.43 -5.37 0.37
C LYS A 131 -8.91 -4.00 -0.10
N SER A 132 -8.78 -3.04 0.81
CA SER A 132 -8.26 -1.70 0.48
C SER A 132 -6.83 -1.69 -0.08
N THR A 133 -6.04 -2.75 0.14
CA THR A 133 -4.67 -2.83 -0.38
C THR A 133 -4.59 -3.15 -1.87
N PHE A 134 -5.67 -3.69 -2.47
CA PHE A 134 -5.69 -4.17 -3.86
C PHE A 134 -5.98 -3.06 -4.88
N THR A 135 -5.63 -1.81 -4.56
CA THR A 135 -5.77 -0.67 -5.46
C THR A 135 -4.53 -0.52 -6.36
N LEU A 136 -4.71 -0.06 -7.59
CA LEU A 136 -3.58 0.19 -8.51
C LEU A 136 -2.64 1.28 -8.00
N THR A 137 -3.13 2.18 -7.15
CA THR A 137 -2.32 3.20 -6.50
C THR A 137 -1.41 2.64 -5.40
N ASN A 138 -1.57 1.38 -4.98
CA ASN A 138 -0.71 0.71 -4.00
C ASN A 138 0.14 -0.41 -4.63
N VAL A 139 0.22 -0.49 -5.96
CA VAL A 139 0.84 -1.61 -6.69
C VAL A 139 1.91 -1.12 -7.65
N VAL A 140 2.97 -1.90 -7.78
CA VAL A 140 4.02 -1.73 -8.80
C VAL A 140 4.20 -3.00 -9.64
N PRO A 141 4.71 -2.90 -10.88
CA PRO A 141 5.21 -4.06 -11.60
C PRO A 141 6.41 -4.66 -10.87
N GLN A 142 6.23 -5.86 -10.32
CA GLN A 142 7.26 -6.54 -9.52
C GLN A 142 7.67 -7.84 -10.19
N ASN A 143 8.98 -8.09 -10.28
CA ASN A 143 9.51 -9.33 -10.83
C ASN A 143 8.96 -10.53 -10.04
N GLY A 144 8.51 -11.57 -10.74
CA GLY A 144 7.82 -12.71 -10.12
C GLY A 144 8.65 -13.45 -9.06
N PRO A 145 9.85 -13.95 -9.42
CA PRO A 145 10.80 -14.52 -8.45
C PRO A 145 11.12 -13.58 -7.28
N PHE A 146 11.29 -12.27 -7.52
CA PHE A 146 11.51 -11.30 -6.46
C PHE A 146 10.32 -11.22 -5.48
N ASN A 147 9.12 -10.98 -6.01
CA ASN A 147 7.87 -10.82 -5.26
C ASN A 147 7.54 -12.06 -4.41
N LYS A 148 7.47 -13.23 -5.07
CA LYS A 148 7.09 -14.49 -4.43
C LYS A 148 8.21 -15.12 -3.59
N GLY A 149 9.45 -14.72 -3.84
CA GLY A 149 10.64 -15.22 -3.17
C GLY A 149 11.07 -14.31 -2.03
N ARG A 150 12.20 -13.62 -2.23
CA ARG A 150 12.90 -12.88 -1.17
C ARG A 150 12.10 -11.72 -0.60
N TRP A 151 11.25 -11.07 -1.39
CA TRP A 151 10.37 -10.01 -0.92
C TRP A 151 9.31 -10.56 0.05
N SER A 152 8.53 -11.58 -0.35
CA SER A 152 7.53 -12.21 0.52
C SER A 152 8.12 -12.82 1.81
N LYS A 153 9.34 -13.39 1.73
CA LYS A 153 10.07 -13.86 2.92
C LYS A 153 10.41 -12.70 3.86
N MET A 154 10.95 -11.61 3.34
CA MET A 154 11.23 -10.40 4.12
C MET A 154 9.95 -9.85 4.76
N GLU A 155 8.85 -9.76 4.00
CA GLU A 155 7.57 -9.29 4.53
C GLU A 155 7.11 -10.13 5.72
N SER A 156 7.22 -11.45 5.59
CA SER A 156 6.87 -12.41 6.64
C SER A 156 7.77 -12.28 7.87
N CYS A 157 9.08 -12.09 7.68
CA CYS A 157 10.02 -11.88 8.77
C CYS A 157 9.75 -10.57 9.53
N ILE A 158 9.54 -9.45 8.83
CA ILE A 158 9.18 -8.17 9.46
C ILE A 158 7.88 -8.34 10.26
N LYS A 159 6.88 -9.03 9.69
CA LYS A 159 5.64 -9.31 10.42
C LYS A 159 5.88 -10.04 11.74
N CYS A 160 6.75 -11.06 11.75
CA CYS A 160 7.13 -11.77 12.98
C CYS A 160 7.74 -10.81 14.02
N VAL A 161 8.60 -9.88 13.59
CA VAL A 161 9.20 -8.88 14.48
C VAL A 161 8.15 -7.92 15.03
N LEU A 162 7.29 -7.39 14.16
CA LEU A 162 6.21 -6.49 14.55
C LEU A 162 5.24 -7.16 15.55
N ASP A 163 4.86 -8.40 15.29
CA ASP A 163 3.94 -9.13 16.16
C ASP A 163 4.53 -9.45 17.53
N LYS A 164 5.83 -9.74 17.59
CA LYS A 164 6.51 -10.17 18.81
C LYS A 164 6.99 -9.00 19.66
N TYR A 165 7.53 -7.95 19.03
CA TYR A 165 8.29 -6.93 19.73
C TYR A 165 7.67 -5.53 19.70
N CYS A 166 6.80 -5.22 18.74
CA CYS A 166 6.17 -3.89 18.63
C CYS A 166 4.92 -3.78 19.52
N ILE A 167 5.14 -3.95 20.82
CA ILE A 167 4.12 -3.80 21.86
C ILE A 167 4.62 -2.68 22.78
N ASN A 168 3.86 -1.59 22.84
CA ASN A 168 4.22 -0.41 23.62
C ASN A 168 3.95 -0.60 25.12
N SER A 169 4.28 0.41 25.94
CA SER A 169 4.13 0.33 27.40
C SER A 169 2.70 0.14 27.88
N ASN A 170 1.71 0.52 27.07
CA ASN A 170 0.29 0.32 27.34
C ASN A 170 -0.21 -1.07 26.91
N LYS A 171 0.71 -1.99 26.55
CA LYS A 171 0.42 -3.32 26.02
C LYS A 171 -0.36 -3.29 24.69
N ILE A 172 -0.29 -2.18 23.97
CA ILE A 172 -0.91 -2.03 22.66
C ILE A 172 0.12 -2.37 21.60
N LYS A 173 -0.26 -3.22 20.64
CA LYS A 173 0.55 -3.50 19.46
C LYS A 173 0.51 -2.29 18.53
N GLU A 174 1.67 -1.72 18.26
CA GLU A 174 1.80 -0.52 17.46
C GLU A 174 3.17 -0.46 16.79
N GLY A 175 3.18 -0.34 15.47
CA GLY A 175 4.36 -0.02 14.68
C GLY A 175 3.99 0.86 13.49
N PHE A 176 4.98 1.49 12.88
CA PHE A 176 4.82 2.35 11.72
C PHE A 176 5.65 1.77 10.58
N LEU A 177 5.01 1.60 9.43
CA LEU A 177 5.57 0.97 8.24
C LEU A 177 5.61 1.99 7.11
N VAL A 178 6.69 1.99 6.35
CA VAL A 178 6.82 2.71 5.08
C VAL A 178 7.45 1.76 4.07
N ILE A 179 6.77 1.53 2.96
CA ILE A 179 7.25 0.68 1.87
C ILE A 179 7.21 1.49 0.60
N GLY A 180 8.30 1.51 -0.16
CA GLY A 180 8.45 2.33 -1.35
C GLY A 180 9.08 1.61 -2.53
N ALA A 181 9.07 2.32 -3.66
CA ALA A 181 9.63 1.88 -4.91
C ALA A 181 10.42 3.02 -5.55
N GLN A 182 11.62 2.70 -6.05
CA GLN A 182 12.43 3.62 -6.84
C GLN A 182 12.15 3.37 -8.32
N PRO A 183 11.75 4.39 -9.09
CA PRO A 183 11.52 4.24 -10.53
C PRO A 183 12.75 3.67 -11.25
N GLY A 184 12.49 2.86 -12.27
CA GLY A 184 13.52 2.35 -13.18
C GLY A 184 13.45 2.99 -14.56
N ASN A 185 14.20 2.43 -15.50
CA ASN A 185 14.26 2.91 -16.89
C ASN A 185 13.28 2.19 -17.83
N ASN A 186 12.58 1.15 -17.34
CA ASN A 186 11.69 0.33 -18.14
C ASN A 186 10.24 0.75 -17.93
N ILE A 187 9.45 0.74 -19.00
CA ILE A 187 8.02 1.09 -18.98
C ILE A 187 7.23 -0.03 -19.64
N ILE A 188 6.21 -0.57 -18.95
CA ILE A 188 5.30 -1.57 -19.49
C ILE A 188 4.16 -0.87 -20.23
N SER A 189 3.86 -1.38 -21.43
CA SER A 189 2.76 -0.90 -22.28
C SER A 189 2.81 0.61 -22.55
N ASN A 190 4.02 1.20 -22.54
CA ASN A 190 4.27 2.65 -22.64
C ASN A 190 3.47 3.50 -21.64
N LYS A 191 3.12 2.92 -20.48
CA LYS A 191 2.25 3.57 -19.49
C LYS A 191 2.80 3.52 -18.07
N VAL A 192 3.26 2.37 -17.60
CA VAL A 192 3.58 2.15 -16.18
C VAL A 192 5.06 1.86 -16.02
N ASN A 193 5.75 2.64 -15.18
CA ASN A 193 7.15 2.42 -14.86
C ASN A 193 7.36 1.10 -14.12
N VAL A 194 8.42 0.38 -14.47
CA VAL A 194 8.90 -0.78 -13.70
C VAL A 194 9.98 -0.27 -12.75
N PRO A 195 9.75 -0.31 -11.43
CA PRO A 195 10.76 0.14 -10.48
C PRO A 195 12.02 -0.71 -10.58
N SER A 196 13.17 -0.06 -10.43
CA SER A 196 14.48 -0.71 -10.37
C SER A 196 14.71 -1.38 -9.01
N MET A 197 14.13 -0.83 -7.95
CA MET A 197 14.29 -1.29 -6.57
C MET A 197 13.00 -1.09 -5.77
N LEU A 198 12.74 -1.99 -4.83
CA LEU A 198 11.76 -1.80 -3.77
C LEU A 198 12.48 -1.75 -2.42
N TRP A 199 11.92 -0.99 -1.49
CA TRP A 199 12.43 -0.84 -0.13
C TRP A 199 11.31 -0.85 0.90
N SER A 200 11.62 -1.32 2.11
CA SER A 200 10.71 -1.41 3.24
C SER A 200 11.44 -0.91 4.47
N ALA A 201 10.74 -0.14 5.30
CA ALA A 201 11.23 0.36 6.57
C ALA A 201 10.12 0.26 7.60
N PHE A 202 10.49 0.00 8.84
CA PHE A 202 9.56 0.11 9.95
C PHE A 202 10.24 0.68 11.19
N CYS A 203 9.43 1.20 12.10
CA CYS A 203 9.85 1.49 13.45
C CYS A 203 8.72 1.26 14.45
N CYS A 204 9.07 1.00 15.71
CA CYS A 204 8.13 0.89 16.81
C CYS A 204 8.84 1.03 18.15
N TYR A 205 8.12 1.42 19.19
CA TYR A 205 8.63 1.30 20.55
C TYR A 205 8.34 -0.10 21.09
N SER A 206 9.38 -0.77 21.58
CA SER A 206 9.25 -2.09 22.20
C SER A 206 9.39 -1.97 23.71
N HIS A 207 8.32 -2.29 24.43
CA HIS A 207 8.33 -2.30 25.89
C HIS A 207 9.21 -3.43 26.46
N SER A 208 9.24 -4.61 25.83
CA SER A 208 10.09 -5.72 26.27
C SER A 208 11.58 -5.40 26.12
N GLU A 209 11.94 -4.73 25.02
CA GLU A 209 13.32 -4.33 24.73
C GLU A 209 13.70 -2.98 25.36
N LYS A 210 12.72 -2.26 25.94
CA LYS A 210 12.84 -0.92 26.51
C LYS A 210 13.52 0.10 25.57
N ARG A 211 13.26 -0.03 24.27
CA ARG A 211 13.88 0.82 23.23
C ARG A 211 13.03 0.89 21.97
N TRP A 212 13.34 1.86 21.13
CA TRP A 212 12.85 1.88 19.75
C TRP A 212 13.56 0.80 18.93
N LEU A 213 12.77 0.06 18.16
CA LEU A 213 13.22 -0.84 17.13
C LEU A 213 12.98 -0.17 15.79
N ALA A 214 13.96 -0.23 14.90
CA ALA A 214 13.82 0.21 13.53
C ALA A 214 14.75 -0.59 12.63
N SER A 215 14.30 -0.91 11.44
CA SER A 215 15.14 -1.48 10.40
C SER A 215 14.58 -1.18 9.02
N ALA A 216 15.45 -1.32 8.03
CA ALA A 216 15.12 -1.24 6.63
C ALA A 216 15.64 -2.45 5.86
N HIS A 217 15.04 -2.68 4.70
CA HIS A 217 15.39 -3.70 3.73
C HIS A 217 15.15 -3.12 2.34
N TRP A 218 16.02 -3.41 1.38
CA TRP A 218 15.78 -3.07 -0.03
C TRP A 218 16.38 -4.13 -0.93
N GLY A 219 15.93 -4.15 -2.18
CA GLY A 219 16.46 -5.05 -3.18
C GLY A 219 16.06 -4.65 -4.59
N GLN A 220 16.96 -4.93 -5.53
CA GLN A 220 16.69 -4.74 -6.95
C GLN A 220 15.51 -5.64 -7.40
N ASN A 221 14.65 -5.09 -8.25
CA ASN A 221 13.44 -5.73 -8.77
C ASN A 221 13.75 -6.76 -9.87
N ILE A 222 14.62 -7.70 -9.54
CA ILE A 222 15.14 -8.77 -10.40
C ILE A 222 15.17 -10.08 -9.62
N ASP A 223 15.32 -11.17 -10.35
CA ASP A 223 15.71 -12.44 -9.75
C ASP A 223 17.15 -12.34 -9.20
N GLY A 224 17.43 -13.00 -8.08
CA GLY A 224 18.69 -12.82 -7.39
C GLY A 224 18.78 -13.56 -6.06
N GLU A 225 19.57 -13.03 -5.13
CA GLU A 225 19.87 -13.66 -3.84
C GLU A 225 18.64 -14.10 -3.04
N THR A 226 18.80 -15.13 -2.21
CA THR A 226 17.67 -15.77 -1.52
C THR A 226 17.00 -14.89 -0.45
N TYR A 227 17.70 -13.90 0.12
CA TYR A 227 17.23 -13.09 1.24
C TYR A 227 17.60 -11.61 1.08
N LEU A 228 16.84 -10.72 1.71
CA LEU A 228 17.19 -9.30 1.82
C LEU A 228 17.88 -9.05 3.16
N GLN A 229 18.99 -8.32 3.13
CA GLN A 229 19.73 -7.99 4.34
C GLN A 229 18.98 -6.96 5.18
N THR A 230 19.03 -7.13 6.50
CA THR A 230 18.56 -6.12 7.45
C THR A 230 19.58 -4.98 7.53
N LYS A 231 19.08 -3.76 7.41
CA LYS A 231 19.85 -2.53 7.38
C LYS A 231 19.23 -1.50 8.33
N THR A 232 19.95 -0.43 8.61
CA THR A 232 19.47 0.70 9.39
C THR A 232 18.68 1.69 8.53
N LEU A 233 17.88 2.56 9.17
CA LEU A 233 17.19 3.64 8.45
C LEU A 233 18.17 4.65 7.85
N ALA A 234 19.33 4.85 8.48
CA ALA A 234 20.37 5.74 7.98
C ALA A 234 21.00 5.20 6.69
N GLU A 235 21.28 3.89 6.62
CA GLU A 235 21.75 3.26 5.39
C GLU A 235 20.71 3.34 4.27
N LEU A 236 19.43 3.10 4.57
CA LEU A 236 18.36 3.28 3.58
C LEU A 236 18.28 4.72 3.08
N HIS A 237 18.35 5.71 3.97
CA HIS A 237 18.34 7.12 3.57
C HIS A 237 19.53 7.45 2.67
N SER A 238 20.71 6.94 2.98
CA SER A 238 21.90 7.12 2.13
C SER A 238 21.69 6.48 0.76
N GLU A 239 21.15 5.26 0.69
CA GLU A 239 20.85 4.57 -0.57
C GLU A 239 19.83 5.34 -1.42
N LEU A 240 18.77 5.89 -0.82
CA LEU A 240 17.75 6.64 -1.55
C LEU A 240 18.20 8.05 -1.97
N SER A 241 19.35 8.51 -1.48
CA SER A 241 19.94 9.80 -1.83
C SER A 241 20.94 9.72 -2.98
N THR A 242 21.26 8.52 -3.48
CA THR A 242 22.16 8.30 -4.62
C THR A 242 21.41 8.21 -5.94
#